data_AF-A0A1Q7GA83-F1
#
_entry.id   AF-A0A1Q7GA83-F1
#
_cell.length_a   1.000
_cell.length_b   1.000
_cell.length_c   1.000
_cell.angle_alpha   90.00
_cell.angle_beta   90.00
_cell.angle_gamma   90.00
#
_symmetry.space_group_name_H-M   'P 1'
#
loop_
_entity.id
_entity.type
_entity.pdbx_description
1 polymer ?
#
loop_
_entity_poly.entity_id
_entity_poly.type
_entity_poly.pdbx_seq_one_letter_code
_entity_poly.pdbx_strand_id
1 'polypeptide(L)'
;MAMMVLVLLTSLIAAFVSMSATEPLITANLKAGNEALSLAEAGIDRALWGLGNPVAPAGGQLSNNPPPAAPYQAPYDGSQLIAFGRGGYTMSITAPPVPGGTWACVAQPFGSDDRCVVATGYVVRPSAPVPAAPGAIPQADLAGQRMLQVALTKFRNLDPPGPLNVAGSVQMKGSSSVNGATPQNCAPGTVKAGVTVTTGNTITTQGAAQIVGSPDQQYVDPSVFNQSVFTNKELGFLKQMAQSGQPNMHYVKPTSNGQINLDMTNMNGLVFVDLVDGVSLPVPPATPQPSDLASVKITGMNNQGWIVIMGSLTLDGNLDYSGLVYALNDISYRGTGAGMIHGALISTNILDTVATVVDTDTLGNANVTYDCAAIANGGGFIPQGYSVAPGSWREASN
;
A
#
# COMPACT_ATOMS: atom_id res chain seq x y z
N MET A 1 54.85 24.04 47.59
CA MET A 1 53.56 23.29 47.58
C MET A 1 52.35 24.19 47.40
N ALA A 2 52.12 25.22 48.23
CA ALA A 2 50.94 26.10 48.10
C ALA A 2 50.76 26.73 46.71
N MET A 3 51.85 27.20 46.07
CA MET A 3 51.79 27.75 44.70
C MET A 3 51.45 26.69 43.63
N MET A 4 51.94 25.46 43.76
CA MET A 4 51.59 24.38 42.82
C MET A 4 50.12 23.96 42.96
N VAL A 5 49.61 23.94 44.20
CA VAL A 5 48.20 23.65 44.48
C VAL A 5 47.30 24.76 43.93
N LEU A 6 47.69 26.03 44.07
CA LEU A 6 46.96 27.17 43.51
C LEU A 6 46.89 27.12 41.97
N VAL A 7 47.99 26.79 41.30
CA VAL A 7 48.04 26.63 39.84
C VAL A 7 47.15 25.47 39.38
N LEU A 8 47.16 24.35 40.11
CA LEU A 8 46.27 23.22 39.81
C LEU A 8 44.79 23.56 40.03
N LEU A 9 44.44 24.31 41.08
CA LEU A 9 43.06 24.71 41.33
C LEU A 9 42.57 25.73 40.29
N THR A 10 43.40 26.69 39.89
CA THR A 10 43.04 27.68 38.88
C THR A 10 42.87 27.07 37.49
N SER A 11 43.69 26.08 37.11
CA SER A 11 43.49 25.35 35.85
C SER A 11 42.23 24.48 35.87
N LEU A 12 41.90 23.85 37.01
CA LEU A 12 40.67 23.08 37.17
C LEU A 12 39.42 23.96 37.09
N ILE A 13 39.45 25.14 37.72
CA ILE A 13 38.35 26.13 37.63
C ILE A 13 38.18 26.62 36.20
N ALA A 14 39.28 26.93 35.50
CA ALA A 14 39.21 27.32 34.08
C ALA A 14 38.62 26.21 33.20
N ALA A 15 38.99 24.95 33.46
CA ALA A 15 38.42 23.80 32.77
C ALA A 15 36.91 23.65 33.03
N PHE A 16 36.46 23.75 34.27
CA PHE A 16 35.03 23.68 34.60
C PHE A 16 34.22 24.86 34.03
N VAL A 17 34.80 26.07 34.00
CA VAL A 17 34.16 27.23 33.36
C VAL A 17 34.04 27.00 31.85
N SER A 18 35.06 26.45 31.19
CA SER A 18 34.99 26.12 29.77
C SER A 18 33.94 25.04 29.46
N MET A 19 33.79 24.04 30.34
CA MET A 19 32.79 22.98 30.21
C MET A 19 31.36 23.51 30.46
N SER A 20 31.20 24.46 31.39
CA SER A 20 29.91 25.13 31.63
C SER A 20 29.45 26.01 30.46
N ALA A 21 30.35 26.43 29.57
CA ALA A 21 30.01 27.20 28.38
C ALA A 21 29.59 26.33 27.19
N THR A 22 30.03 25.08 27.12
CA THR A 22 29.71 24.18 25.99
C THR A 22 28.37 23.48 26.17
N GLU A 23 27.96 23.15 27.39
CA GLU A 23 26.66 22.49 27.67
C GLU A 23 25.43 23.29 27.19
N PRO A 24 25.33 24.62 27.42
CA PRO A 24 24.22 25.41 26.91
C PRO A 24 24.19 25.46 25.38
N LEU A 25 25.36 25.45 24.73
CA LEU A 25 25.47 25.45 23.27
C LEU A 25 25.03 24.10 22.67
N ILE A 26 25.48 22.99 23.26
CA ILE A 26 25.05 21.64 22.84
C ILE A 26 23.53 21.52 23.01
N THR A 27 23.00 21.98 24.14
CA THR A 27 21.56 21.92 24.43
C THR A 27 20.76 22.79 23.46
N ALA A 28 21.23 24.00 23.16
CA ALA A 28 20.60 24.88 22.19
C ALA A 28 20.62 24.28 20.78
N ASN A 29 21.73 23.67 20.37
CA ASN A 29 21.86 23.00 19.07
C ASN A 29 20.95 21.77 18.96
N LEU A 30 20.88 20.95 20.02
CA LEU A 30 19.98 19.80 20.07
C LEU A 30 18.52 20.23 19.99
N LYS A 31 18.15 21.27 20.75
CA LYS A 31 16.80 21.83 20.73
C LYS A 31 16.43 22.37 19.34
N ALA A 32 17.31 23.17 18.73
CA ALA A 32 17.07 23.71 17.39
C ALA A 32 17.01 22.59 16.32
N GLY A 33 17.81 21.54 16.49
CA GLY A 33 17.76 20.34 15.65
C GLY A 33 16.41 19.61 15.76
N ASN A 34 15.92 19.36 16.97
CA ASN A 34 14.63 18.70 17.19
C ASN A 34 13.45 19.56 16.70
N GLU A 35 13.52 20.88 16.89
CA GLU A 35 12.51 21.80 16.35
C GLU A 35 12.49 21.78 14.81
N ALA A 36 13.67 21.78 14.17
CA ALA A 36 13.78 21.65 12.73
C ALA A 36 13.25 20.29 12.24
N LEU A 37 13.51 19.21 12.98
CA LEU A 37 12.98 17.88 12.67
C LEU A 37 11.45 17.87 12.69
N SER A 38 10.82 18.36 13.76
CA SER A 38 9.35 18.41 13.85
C SER A 38 8.72 19.30 12.77
N LEU A 39 9.40 20.37 12.34
CA LEU A 39 8.95 21.17 11.19
C LEU A 39 9.05 20.39 9.88
N ALA A 40 10.10 19.59 9.69
CA ALA A 40 10.22 18.71 8.52
C ALA A 40 9.10 17.64 8.50
N GLU A 41 8.76 17.07 9.66
CA GLU A 41 7.64 16.12 9.80
C GLU A 41 6.30 16.77 9.43
N ALA A 42 6.06 18.01 9.86
CA ALA A 42 4.88 18.77 9.45
C ALA A 42 4.81 18.98 7.92
N GLY A 43 5.96 19.09 7.25
CA GLY A 43 6.03 19.12 5.78
C GLY A 43 5.60 17.79 5.13
N ILE A 44 5.96 16.66 5.72
CA ILE A 44 5.51 15.33 5.27
C ILE A 44 4.00 15.18 5.47
N ASP A 45 3.47 15.56 6.64
CA ASP A 45 2.04 15.51 6.92
C ASP A 45 1.25 16.42 5.96
N ARG A 46 1.79 17.59 5.63
CA ARG A 46 1.20 18.49 4.65
C ARG A 46 1.18 17.89 3.25
N ALA A 47 2.26 17.21 2.83
CA ALA A 47 2.31 16.50 1.56
C ALA A 47 1.30 15.35 1.50
N LEU A 48 1.19 14.57 2.59
CA LEU A 48 0.22 13.49 2.74
C LEU A 48 -1.22 14.00 2.64
N TRP A 49 -1.53 15.08 3.37
CA TRP A 49 -2.82 15.74 3.30
C TRP A 49 -3.12 16.28 1.90
N GLY A 50 -2.15 16.91 1.24
CA GLY A 50 -2.30 17.46 -0.10
C GLY A 50 -2.64 16.38 -1.12
N LEU A 51 -1.91 15.26 -1.09
CA LEU A 51 -2.19 14.11 -1.95
C LEU A 51 -3.54 13.47 -1.62
N GLY A 52 -3.98 13.48 -0.35
CA GLY A 52 -5.32 13.03 0.04
C GLY A 52 -6.45 13.98 -0.37
N ASN A 53 -6.15 15.25 -0.61
CA ASN A 53 -7.14 16.30 -0.89
C ASN A 53 -6.75 17.07 -2.16
N PRO A 54 -6.76 16.43 -3.34
CA PRO A 54 -6.12 16.95 -4.55
C PRO A 54 -6.68 18.28 -5.07
N VAL A 55 -7.94 18.60 -4.72
CA VAL A 55 -8.65 19.81 -5.19
C VAL A 55 -8.61 20.96 -4.20
N ALA A 56 -8.19 20.70 -2.96
CA ALA A 56 -8.17 21.66 -1.87
C ALA A 56 -6.91 22.54 -1.73
N PRO A 57 -5.72 22.25 -2.30
CA PRO A 57 -4.54 23.06 -2.00
C PRO A 57 -4.58 24.42 -2.71
N ALA A 58 -4.19 25.47 -1.98
CA ALA A 58 -3.80 26.72 -2.59
C ALA A 58 -2.57 26.46 -3.47
N GLY A 59 -2.64 26.82 -4.76
CA GLY A 59 -1.59 26.51 -5.73
C GLY A 59 -1.97 25.44 -6.77
N GLY A 60 -3.23 25.01 -6.84
CA GLY A 60 -3.72 24.15 -7.93
C GLY A 60 -3.89 22.68 -7.58
N GLN A 61 -4.41 21.90 -8.54
CA GLN A 61 -4.72 20.49 -8.33
C GLN A 61 -3.43 19.66 -8.21
N LEU A 62 -3.28 18.92 -7.12
CA LEU A 62 -2.36 17.80 -7.08
C LEU A 62 -3.06 16.65 -7.82
N SER A 63 -2.91 16.51 -9.14
CA SER A 63 -3.54 15.38 -9.84
C SER A 63 -2.82 14.08 -9.49
N ASN A 64 -3.57 13.12 -8.94
CA ASN A 64 -2.99 11.98 -8.22
C ASN A 64 -2.71 10.74 -9.07
N ASN A 65 -3.20 10.65 -10.31
CA ASN A 65 -2.94 9.49 -11.16
C ASN A 65 -3.33 9.76 -12.63
N PRO A 66 -2.40 9.64 -13.61
CA PRO A 66 -0.94 9.49 -13.42
C PRO A 66 -0.33 10.74 -12.76
N PRO A 67 0.90 10.66 -12.21
CA PRO A 67 1.62 11.85 -11.77
C PRO A 67 1.65 12.91 -12.89
N PRO A 68 1.55 14.21 -12.58
CA PRO A 68 1.58 15.24 -13.60
C PRO A 68 2.91 15.17 -14.37
N ALA A 69 2.85 15.39 -15.68
CA ALA A 69 4.04 15.46 -16.55
C ALA A 69 4.93 16.68 -16.24
N ALA A 70 4.37 17.68 -15.55
CA ALA A 70 5.07 18.86 -15.05
C ALA A 70 5.40 18.70 -13.55
N PRO A 71 6.45 19.36 -13.04
CA PRO A 71 6.68 19.42 -11.60
C PRO A 71 5.43 19.95 -10.89
N TYR A 72 5.21 19.48 -9.65
CA TYR A 72 4.16 20.02 -8.80
C TYR A 72 4.32 21.54 -8.65
N GLN A 73 3.24 22.25 -8.33
CA GLN A 73 3.28 23.70 -8.13
C GLN A 73 3.58 24.03 -6.65
N ALA A 74 4.02 25.26 -6.40
CA ALA A 74 4.17 25.77 -5.04
C ALA A 74 2.87 25.54 -4.23
N PRO A 75 2.95 25.07 -2.98
CA PRO A 75 4.17 24.89 -2.17
C PRO A 75 4.86 23.52 -2.30
N TYR A 76 4.38 22.62 -3.16
CA TYR A 76 4.83 21.21 -3.25
C TYR A 76 6.02 20.99 -4.20
N ASP A 77 6.60 22.06 -4.73
CA ASP A 77 7.83 22.05 -5.53
C ASP A 77 9.09 22.34 -4.70
N GLY A 78 8.93 22.64 -3.40
CA GLY A 78 10.00 23.03 -2.50
C GLY A 78 10.44 24.50 -2.64
N SER A 79 9.81 25.30 -3.49
CA SER A 79 10.19 26.70 -3.74
C SER A 79 9.77 27.65 -2.62
N GLN A 80 8.70 27.31 -1.89
CA GLN A 80 8.10 28.15 -0.86
C GLN A 80 8.42 27.64 0.54
N LEU A 81 8.86 28.55 1.42
CA LEU A 81 8.97 28.29 2.86
C LEU A 81 7.61 28.56 3.53
N ILE A 82 7.01 27.53 4.11
CA ILE A 82 5.81 27.69 4.93
C ILE A 82 6.26 28.01 6.35
N ALA A 83 6.10 29.28 6.74
CA ALA A 83 6.53 29.79 8.03
C ALA A 83 5.57 29.40 9.18
N PHE A 84 6.14 28.95 10.29
CA PHE A 84 5.47 28.66 11.55
C PHE A 84 6.30 29.19 12.72
N GLY A 85 5.86 30.28 13.33
CA GLY A 85 6.56 30.90 14.45
C GLY A 85 8.00 31.32 14.08
N ARG A 86 9.00 30.79 14.80
CA ARG A 86 10.43 31.09 14.59
C ARG A 86 11.12 30.19 13.57
N GLY A 87 10.36 29.55 12.69
CA GLY A 87 10.89 28.63 11.70
C GLY A 87 9.89 28.40 10.58
N GLY A 88 10.15 27.38 9.78
CA GLY A 88 9.25 26.95 8.73
C GLY A 88 9.75 25.67 8.08
N TYR A 89 9.02 25.18 7.11
CA TYR A 89 9.45 24.04 6.31
C TYR A 89 9.23 24.27 4.83
N THR A 90 10.03 23.58 4.02
CA THR A 90 9.77 23.37 2.60
C THR A 90 9.42 21.91 2.39
N MET A 91 8.69 21.61 1.32
CA MET A 91 8.41 20.24 0.91
C MET A 91 8.39 20.15 -0.60
N SER A 92 8.95 19.08 -1.15
CA SER A 92 8.84 18.75 -2.56
C SER A 92 8.25 17.35 -2.73
N ILE A 93 7.31 17.22 -3.66
CA ILE A 93 6.74 15.95 -4.09
C ILE A 93 7.31 15.65 -5.47
N THR A 94 7.74 14.41 -5.72
CA THR A 94 8.22 13.97 -7.03
C THR A 94 7.72 12.55 -7.34
N ALA A 95 7.58 12.24 -8.64
CA ALA A 95 7.35 10.87 -9.08
C ALA A 95 8.68 10.09 -9.06
N PRO A 96 8.70 8.84 -8.58
CA PRO A 96 9.88 7.99 -8.67
C PRO A 96 10.08 7.41 -10.08
N PRO A 97 11.31 7.01 -10.47
CA PRO A 97 12.56 7.20 -9.73
C PRO A 97 13.07 8.64 -9.88
N VAL A 98 13.73 9.18 -8.85
CA VAL A 98 14.43 10.46 -8.96
C VAL A 98 15.80 10.21 -9.59
N PRO A 99 16.08 10.64 -10.83
CA PRO A 99 17.37 10.38 -11.48
C PRO A 99 18.51 11.06 -10.71
N GLY A 100 19.57 10.31 -10.38
CA GLY A 100 20.76 10.84 -9.70
C GLY A 100 20.63 11.05 -8.20
N GLY A 101 19.53 10.65 -7.56
CA GLY A 101 19.42 10.64 -6.10
C GLY A 101 20.29 9.55 -5.48
N THR A 102 20.83 9.79 -4.29
CA THR A 102 21.58 8.82 -3.45
C THR A 102 20.74 8.22 -2.30
N TRP A 103 19.43 8.50 -2.23
CA TRP A 103 18.63 8.40 -0.99
C TRP A 103 17.29 7.68 -1.22
N ALA A 104 16.42 7.54 -0.20
CA ALA A 104 15.30 6.59 -0.07
C ALA A 104 14.36 6.43 -1.29
N CYS A 105 14.34 7.38 -2.21
CA CYS A 105 13.56 7.38 -3.44
C CYS A 105 14.24 6.75 -4.67
N VAL A 106 15.36 6.04 -4.49
CA VAL A 106 16.25 5.58 -5.59
C VAL A 106 16.25 4.06 -5.80
N ALA A 107 15.90 3.25 -4.80
CA ALA A 107 16.37 1.86 -4.78
C ALA A 107 15.32 0.75 -4.88
N GLN A 108 14.03 1.00 -5.10
CA GLN A 108 13.06 -0.07 -5.35
C GLN A 108 12.08 0.37 -6.43
N PRO A 109 11.60 -0.51 -7.34
CA PRO A 109 10.64 -0.13 -8.35
C PRO A 109 9.37 0.31 -7.64
N PHE A 110 9.21 1.63 -7.56
CA PHE A 110 8.03 2.26 -7.04
C PHE A 110 6.94 2.10 -8.10
N GLY A 111 5.75 1.65 -7.69
CA GLY A 111 4.63 1.52 -8.61
C GLY A 111 4.29 2.88 -9.22
N SER A 112 3.50 2.92 -10.30
CA SER A 112 3.13 4.16 -11.00
C SER A 112 2.50 5.23 -10.09
N ASP A 113 1.93 4.80 -8.96
CA ASP A 113 1.20 5.66 -8.01
C ASP A 113 2.03 6.15 -6.83
N ASP A 114 3.27 5.69 -6.66
CA ASP A 114 4.12 6.09 -5.53
C ASP A 114 4.64 7.54 -5.67
N ARG A 115 4.97 8.17 -4.55
CA ARG A 115 5.51 9.53 -4.49
C ARG A 115 6.73 9.59 -3.59
N CYS A 116 7.71 10.40 -3.98
CA CYS A 116 8.82 10.77 -3.11
C CYS A 116 8.52 12.13 -2.50
N VAL A 117 8.63 12.23 -1.17
CA VAL A 117 8.52 13.50 -0.46
C VAL A 117 9.85 13.80 0.20
N VAL A 118 10.37 15.00 -0.07
CA VAL A 118 11.51 15.57 0.66
C VAL A 118 11.00 16.80 1.38
N ALA A 119 11.14 16.83 2.70
CA ALA A 119 10.75 17.97 3.52
C ALA A 119 11.96 18.47 4.31
N THR A 120 12.18 19.78 4.32
CA THR A 120 13.28 20.39 5.07
C THR A 120 12.71 21.40 6.05
N GLY A 121 12.95 21.17 7.34
CA GLY A 121 12.62 22.10 8.40
C GLY A 121 13.78 23.03 8.70
N TYR A 122 13.43 24.30 8.94
CA TYR A 122 14.36 25.38 9.23
C TYR A 122 13.93 26.08 10.52
N VAL A 123 14.87 26.30 11.41
CA VAL A 123 14.69 27.11 12.62
C VAL A 123 15.66 28.27 12.56
N VAL A 124 15.15 29.49 12.73
CA VAL A 124 15.98 30.69 12.78
C VAL A 124 16.17 31.16 14.22
N ARG A 125 17.19 31.99 14.43
CA ARG A 125 17.43 32.61 15.74
C ARG A 125 16.24 33.48 16.15
N PRO A 126 15.98 33.67 17.46
CA PRO A 126 14.79 34.38 17.95
C PRO A 126 14.57 35.82 17.41
N SER A 127 15.63 36.50 16.97
CA SER A 127 15.57 37.87 16.44
C SER A 127 15.56 37.95 14.90
N ALA A 128 15.69 36.80 14.22
CA ALA A 128 15.77 36.76 12.76
C ALA A 128 14.37 36.59 12.13
N PRO A 129 14.05 37.32 11.06
CA PRO A 129 12.82 37.11 10.33
C PRO A 129 12.86 35.78 9.57
N VAL A 130 11.72 35.09 9.48
CA VAL A 130 11.55 33.92 8.60
C VAL A 130 11.18 34.44 7.20
N PRO A 131 12.03 34.26 6.17
CA PRO A 131 11.75 34.75 4.82
C PRO A 131 10.74 33.87 4.08
N ALA A 132 10.23 34.33 2.93
CA ALA A 132 9.27 33.57 2.12
C ALA A 132 9.88 32.38 1.35
N ALA A 133 11.20 32.40 1.14
CA ALA A 133 11.94 31.38 0.38
C ALA A 133 13.10 30.81 1.21
N PRO A 134 13.38 29.51 1.13
CA PRO A 134 14.41 28.85 1.92
C PRO A 134 15.81 29.43 1.68
N GLY A 135 16.16 29.70 0.42
CA GLY A 135 17.47 30.26 0.04
C GLY A 135 17.71 31.70 0.50
N ALA A 136 16.69 32.37 1.04
CA ALA A 136 16.80 33.72 1.58
C ALA A 136 17.12 33.74 3.08
N ILE A 137 17.23 32.58 3.75
CA ILE A 137 17.68 32.50 5.15
C ILE A 137 19.20 32.70 5.18
N PRO A 138 19.73 33.78 5.79
CA PRO A 138 21.17 33.94 5.92
C PRO A 138 21.75 32.83 6.81
N GLN A 139 22.93 32.32 6.47
CA GLN A 139 23.61 31.28 7.26
C GLN A 139 23.84 31.70 8.72
N ALA A 140 24.01 33.00 8.97
CA ALA A 140 24.17 33.54 10.32
C ALA A 140 22.90 33.44 11.18
N ASP A 141 21.73 33.42 10.55
CA ASP A 141 20.42 33.39 11.20
C ASP A 141 19.87 31.97 11.36
N LEU A 142 20.42 31.00 10.63
CA LEU A 142 20.05 29.60 10.73
C LEU A 142 20.52 29.02 12.07
N ALA A 143 19.56 28.60 12.90
CA ALA A 143 19.79 27.95 14.19
C ALA A 143 19.70 26.41 14.08
N GLY A 144 18.88 25.90 13.15
CA GLY A 144 18.74 24.47 12.92
C GLY A 144 18.19 24.18 11.53
N GLN A 145 18.67 23.10 10.93
CA GLN A 145 18.17 22.57 9.66
C GLN A 145 18.15 21.05 9.73
N ARG A 146 17.04 20.45 9.32
CA ARG A 146 16.86 19.01 9.19
C ARG A 146 16.09 18.69 7.93
N MET A 147 16.58 17.71 7.19
CA MET A 147 15.93 17.22 5.97
C MET A 147 15.46 15.79 6.20
N LEU A 148 14.18 15.57 5.93
CA LEU A 148 13.55 14.27 5.95
C LEU A 148 13.18 13.86 4.53
N GLN A 149 13.31 12.57 4.26
CA GLN A 149 12.83 11.97 3.04
C GLN A 149 11.97 10.75 3.37
N VAL A 150 10.85 10.66 2.67
CA VAL A 150 9.88 9.58 2.81
C VAL A 150 9.35 9.19 1.44
N ALA A 151 9.18 7.90 1.20
CA ALA A 151 8.39 7.44 0.07
C ALA A 151 6.94 7.26 0.54
N LEU A 152 6.00 7.84 -0.18
CA LEU A 152 4.58 7.61 0.02
C LEU A 152 4.10 6.60 -1.02
N THR A 153 3.31 5.63 -0.56
CA THR A 153 2.72 4.61 -1.41
C THR A 153 1.20 4.63 -1.26
N LYS A 154 0.52 4.28 -2.34
CA LYS A 154 -0.93 4.10 -2.37
C LYS A 154 -1.21 2.74 -3.00
N PHE A 155 -2.20 2.03 -2.47
CA PHE A 155 -2.71 0.84 -3.14
C PHE A 155 -3.31 1.23 -4.48
N ARG A 156 -2.86 0.58 -5.55
CA ARG A 156 -3.57 0.66 -6.80
C ARG A 156 -4.92 -0.02 -6.62
N ASN A 157 -5.98 0.69 -7.01
CA ASN A 157 -7.28 0.06 -7.10
C ASN A 157 -7.20 -0.91 -8.27
N LEU A 158 -7.23 -2.21 -7.99
CA LEU A 158 -7.27 -3.20 -9.05
C LEU A 158 -8.57 -3.01 -9.84
N ASP A 159 -8.43 -2.98 -11.16
CA ASP A 159 -9.56 -2.97 -12.09
C ASP A 159 -9.50 -4.23 -12.94
N PRO A 160 -9.78 -5.42 -12.36
CA PRO A 160 -9.71 -6.65 -13.12
C PRO A 160 -10.70 -6.62 -14.30
N PRO A 161 -10.37 -7.31 -15.40
CA PRO A 161 -11.16 -7.28 -16.64
C PRO A 161 -12.54 -7.93 -16.51
N GLY A 162 -12.73 -8.83 -15.54
CA GLY A 162 -14.00 -9.47 -15.24
C GLY A 162 -14.15 -9.83 -13.75
N PRO A 163 -15.29 -10.40 -13.34
CA PRO A 163 -15.53 -10.88 -11.97
C PRO A 163 -14.76 -12.16 -11.65
N LEU A 164 -14.38 -12.97 -12.65
CA LEU A 164 -13.51 -14.13 -12.46
C LEU A 164 -12.28 -14.01 -13.36
N ASN A 165 -11.10 -13.92 -12.75
CA ASN A 165 -9.83 -13.72 -13.44
C ASN A 165 -8.83 -14.77 -12.98
N VAL A 166 -8.36 -15.60 -13.90
CA VAL A 166 -7.54 -16.76 -13.55
C VAL A 166 -6.35 -16.85 -14.49
N ALA A 167 -5.13 -16.89 -13.96
CA ALA A 167 -3.95 -17.00 -14.80
C ALA A 167 -3.88 -18.37 -15.50
N GLY A 168 -4.47 -19.42 -14.93
CA GLY A 168 -4.60 -20.75 -15.55
C GLY A 168 -5.98 -21.05 -16.14
N SER A 169 -6.31 -22.35 -16.24
CA SER A 169 -7.60 -22.81 -16.76
C SER A 169 -8.75 -22.64 -15.76
N VAL A 170 -9.99 -22.66 -16.25
CA VAL A 170 -11.21 -22.57 -15.44
C VAL A 170 -12.16 -23.71 -15.77
N GLN A 171 -12.71 -24.32 -14.72
CA GLN A 171 -13.83 -25.27 -14.82
C GLN A 171 -15.02 -24.72 -14.07
N MET A 172 -16.11 -24.45 -14.79
CA MET A 172 -17.40 -24.06 -14.23
C MET A 172 -18.39 -25.22 -14.35
N LYS A 173 -19.10 -25.53 -13.27
CA LYS A 173 -20.02 -26.68 -13.23
C LYS A 173 -21.36 -26.33 -12.57
N GLY A 174 -22.32 -27.24 -12.73
CA GLY A 174 -23.65 -27.17 -12.12
C GLY A 174 -24.44 -25.93 -12.53
N SER A 175 -24.94 -25.13 -11.57
CA SER A 175 -25.71 -23.89 -11.82
C SER A 175 -24.94 -22.62 -11.47
N SER A 176 -23.60 -22.67 -11.50
CA SER A 176 -22.73 -21.52 -11.25
C SER A 176 -22.99 -20.37 -12.24
N SER A 177 -22.86 -19.13 -11.78
CA SER A 177 -23.06 -17.95 -12.63
C SER A 177 -22.00 -16.89 -12.37
N VAL A 178 -21.39 -16.40 -13.44
CA VAL A 178 -20.40 -15.33 -13.40
C VAL A 178 -20.88 -14.21 -14.32
N ASN A 179 -21.09 -13.01 -13.76
CA ASN A 179 -21.71 -11.89 -14.47
C ASN A 179 -20.87 -10.60 -14.40
N GLY A 180 -20.25 -10.25 -15.53
CA GLY A 180 -19.61 -8.97 -15.81
C GLY A 180 -20.41 -8.04 -16.73
N ALA A 181 -21.55 -8.48 -17.26
CA ALA A 181 -22.38 -7.68 -18.16
C ALA A 181 -23.19 -6.60 -17.45
N THR A 182 -23.58 -6.84 -16.19
CA THR A 182 -24.31 -5.89 -15.35
C THR A 182 -23.52 -5.56 -14.09
N PRO A 183 -22.36 -4.92 -14.21
CA PRO A 183 -21.51 -4.63 -13.06
C PRO A 183 -22.19 -3.61 -12.14
N GLN A 184 -22.03 -3.79 -10.83
CA GLN A 184 -22.63 -2.97 -9.78
C GLN A 184 -21.69 -1.85 -9.34
N ASN A 185 -22.25 -0.73 -8.89
CA ASN A 185 -21.50 0.40 -8.33
C ASN A 185 -20.35 0.91 -9.22
N CYS A 186 -20.48 0.74 -10.53
CA CYS A 186 -19.52 1.16 -11.54
C CYS A 186 -19.97 2.46 -12.22
N ALA A 187 -19.07 3.10 -12.95
CA ALA A 187 -19.41 4.24 -13.80
C ALA A 187 -20.49 3.83 -14.83
N PRO A 188 -21.42 4.72 -15.20
CA PRO A 188 -22.44 4.43 -16.20
C PRO A 188 -21.83 3.93 -17.52
N GLY A 189 -22.39 2.86 -18.09
CA GLY A 189 -21.90 2.24 -19.33
C GLY A 189 -20.70 1.31 -19.16
N THR A 190 -20.24 1.06 -17.92
CA THR A 190 -19.22 0.03 -17.66
C THR A 190 -19.76 -1.34 -18.00
N VAL A 191 -19.02 -2.08 -18.82
CA VAL A 191 -19.25 -3.50 -19.09
C VAL A 191 -17.92 -4.22 -18.96
N LYS A 192 -17.93 -5.40 -18.36
CA LYS A 192 -16.75 -6.22 -18.11
C LYS A 192 -16.85 -7.55 -18.84
N ALA A 193 -15.72 -8.24 -18.99
CA ALA A 193 -15.74 -9.62 -19.41
C ALA A 193 -16.41 -10.49 -18.34
N GLY A 194 -16.90 -11.68 -18.69
CA GLY A 194 -17.44 -12.63 -17.71
C GLY A 194 -16.31 -13.38 -17.00
N VAL A 195 -15.57 -14.20 -17.76
CA VAL A 195 -14.38 -14.92 -17.27
C VAL A 195 -13.18 -14.52 -18.10
N THR A 196 -12.08 -14.16 -17.43
CA THR A 196 -10.81 -13.85 -18.09
C THR A 196 -9.74 -14.86 -17.69
N VAL A 197 -9.10 -15.48 -18.68
CA VAL A 197 -7.94 -16.37 -18.50
C VAL A 197 -6.74 -15.94 -19.32
N THR A 198 -5.54 -16.43 -19.01
CA THR A 198 -4.40 -16.19 -19.90
C THR A 198 -4.43 -17.08 -21.15
N THR A 199 -3.92 -16.56 -22.27
CA THR A 199 -3.83 -17.29 -23.54
C THR A 199 -3.10 -18.62 -23.38
N GLY A 200 -3.67 -19.69 -23.95
CA GLY A 200 -3.15 -21.06 -23.82
C GLY A 200 -3.86 -21.90 -22.75
N ASN A 201 -4.68 -21.27 -21.90
CA ASN A 201 -5.56 -21.94 -20.96
C ASN A 201 -6.95 -22.17 -21.53
N THR A 202 -7.77 -22.93 -20.80
CA THR A 202 -9.12 -23.32 -21.21
C THR A 202 -10.16 -22.81 -20.24
N ILE A 203 -11.31 -22.39 -20.76
CA ILE A 203 -12.53 -22.18 -19.98
C ILE A 203 -13.50 -23.28 -20.38
N THR A 204 -13.94 -24.08 -19.41
CA THR A 204 -14.90 -25.15 -19.64
C THR A 204 -16.11 -24.95 -18.75
N THR A 205 -17.30 -25.07 -19.33
CA THR A 205 -18.58 -25.03 -18.61
C THR A 205 -19.25 -26.40 -18.75
N GLN A 206 -19.84 -26.90 -17.67
CA GLN A 206 -20.65 -28.12 -17.67
C GLN A 206 -21.95 -27.89 -16.89
N GLY A 207 -23.01 -28.58 -17.29
CA GLY A 207 -24.34 -28.38 -16.69
C GLY A 207 -25.00 -27.08 -17.18
N ALA A 208 -25.61 -26.35 -16.25
CA ALA A 208 -26.32 -25.09 -16.51
C ALA A 208 -25.47 -23.83 -16.22
N ALA A 209 -24.16 -23.98 -16.04
CA ALA A 209 -23.27 -22.88 -15.72
C ALA A 209 -23.34 -21.74 -16.76
N GLN A 210 -23.43 -20.50 -16.28
CA GLN A 210 -23.57 -19.29 -17.11
C GLN A 210 -22.38 -18.36 -16.95
N ILE A 211 -21.86 -17.89 -18.07
CA ILE A 211 -20.88 -16.81 -18.14
C ILE A 211 -21.54 -15.69 -18.93
N VAL A 212 -21.63 -14.50 -18.32
CA VAL A 212 -22.29 -13.34 -18.92
C VAL A 212 -21.35 -12.15 -18.86
N GLY A 213 -20.98 -11.59 -20.00
CA GLY A 213 -20.06 -10.45 -20.10
C GLY A 213 -19.94 -9.93 -21.52
N SER A 214 -19.11 -8.91 -21.71
CA SER A 214 -18.75 -8.42 -23.05
C SER A 214 -17.23 -8.27 -23.15
N PRO A 215 -16.51 -9.33 -23.57
CA PRO A 215 -17.00 -10.64 -23.99
C PRO A 215 -17.37 -11.57 -22.82
N ASP A 216 -18.17 -12.61 -23.06
CA ASP A 216 -18.44 -13.64 -22.05
C ASP A 216 -17.13 -14.28 -21.57
N GLN A 217 -16.30 -14.75 -22.51
CA GLN A 217 -14.99 -15.34 -22.25
C GLN A 217 -13.91 -14.48 -22.88
N GLN A 218 -12.86 -14.18 -22.10
CA GLN A 218 -11.73 -13.39 -22.55
C GLN A 218 -10.43 -14.16 -22.33
N TYR A 219 -9.59 -14.16 -23.36
CA TYR A 219 -8.24 -14.69 -23.31
C TYR A 219 -7.27 -13.54 -23.48
N VAL A 220 -6.39 -13.33 -22.50
CA VAL A 220 -5.44 -12.21 -22.49
C VAL A 220 -4.02 -12.72 -22.42
N ASP A 221 -3.08 -11.97 -22.99
CA ASP A 221 -1.67 -12.26 -22.80
C ASP A 221 -1.29 -12.16 -21.30
N PRO A 222 -0.38 -13.00 -20.77
CA PRO A 222 0.08 -12.90 -19.39
C PRO A 222 0.55 -11.50 -18.99
N SER A 223 1.16 -10.72 -19.89
CA SER A 223 1.57 -9.34 -19.60
C SER A 223 0.40 -8.39 -19.34
N VAL A 224 -0.74 -8.63 -19.99
CA VAL A 224 -1.99 -7.88 -19.78
C VAL A 224 -2.67 -8.37 -18.51
N PHE A 225 -2.71 -9.68 -18.27
CA PHE A 225 -3.23 -10.25 -17.02
C PHE A 225 -2.49 -9.72 -15.80
N ASN A 226 -1.15 -9.62 -15.88
CA ASN A 226 -0.31 -9.13 -14.79
C ASN A 226 -0.55 -7.65 -14.45
N GLN A 227 -1.24 -6.89 -15.31
CA GLN A 227 -1.72 -5.55 -14.95
C GLN A 227 -2.91 -5.60 -14.01
N SER A 228 -3.56 -6.75 -13.79
CA SER A 228 -4.72 -6.90 -12.92
C SER A 228 -4.41 -7.60 -11.60
N VAL A 229 -3.14 -7.94 -11.35
CA VAL A 229 -2.70 -8.61 -10.12
C VAL A 229 -1.87 -7.68 -9.25
N PHE A 230 -1.72 -8.02 -7.97
CA PHE A 230 -0.83 -7.30 -7.07
C PHE A 230 0.62 -7.69 -7.37
N THR A 231 1.50 -6.69 -7.32
CA THR A 231 2.94 -6.89 -7.30
C THR A 231 3.40 -7.43 -5.94
N ASN A 232 4.57 -8.08 -5.89
CA ASN A 232 5.14 -8.58 -4.63
C ASN A 232 5.34 -7.47 -3.58
N LYS A 233 5.57 -6.24 -4.05
CA LYS A 233 5.63 -5.05 -3.20
C LYS A 233 4.27 -4.73 -2.58
N GLU A 234 3.22 -4.66 -3.38
CA GLU A 234 1.86 -4.40 -2.90
C GLU A 234 1.42 -5.49 -1.92
N LEU A 235 1.74 -6.76 -2.20
CA LEU A 235 1.49 -7.88 -1.28
C LEU A 235 2.26 -7.73 0.04
N GLY A 236 3.52 -7.29 -0.01
CA GLY A 236 4.31 -6.98 1.19
C GLY A 236 3.72 -5.84 2.01
N PHE A 237 3.15 -4.83 1.35
CA PHE A 237 2.48 -3.72 2.03
C PHE A 237 1.14 -4.15 2.64
N LEU A 238 0.34 -4.93 1.92
CA LEU A 238 -0.90 -5.54 2.46
C LEU A 238 -0.60 -6.41 3.68
N LYS A 239 0.46 -7.23 3.64
CA LYS A 239 0.93 -8.01 4.78
C LYS A 239 1.22 -7.15 6.00
N GLN A 240 1.96 -6.06 5.85
CA GLN A 240 2.30 -5.17 6.96
C GLN A 240 1.08 -4.41 7.49
N MET A 241 0.15 -4.03 6.60
CA MET A 241 -1.12 -3.44 7.00
C MET A 241 -1.95 -4.43 7.84
N ALA A 242 -2.03 -5.70 7.41
CA ALA A 242 -2.68 -6.75 8.19
C ALA A 242 -2.00 -6.97 9.55
N GLN A 243 -0.66 -6.86 9.62
CA GLN A 243 0.11 -6.98 10.87
C GLN A 243 -0.01 -5.77 11.80
N SER A 244 -0.56 -4.65 11.33
CA SER A 244 -0.68 -3.42 12.14
C SER A 244 -1.55 -3.57 13.39
N GLY A 245 -2.43 -4.59 13.41
CA GLY A 245 -3.38 -4.80 14.51
C GLY A 245 -4.50 -3.76 14.58
N GLN A 246 -4.66 -2.94 13.54
CA GLN A 246 -5.81 -2.04 13.43
C GLN A 246 -7.14 -2.81 13.34
N PRO A 247 -8.27 -2.21 13.77
CA PRO A 247 -9.58 -2.83 13.56
C PRO A 247 -9.81 -3.15 12.08
N ASN A 248 -10.34 -4.35 11.80
CA ASN A 248 -10.59 -4.84 10.43
C ASN A 248 -9.30 -5.12 9.62
N MET A 249 -8.14 -5.23 10.27
CA MET A 249 -6.88 -5.68 9.67
C MET A 249 -6.47 -7.00 10.34
N HIS A 250 -6.61 -8.10 9.60
CA HIS A 250 -6.44 -9.46 10.11
C HIS A 250 -5.27 -10.14 9.41
N TYR A 251 -4.26 -10.49 10.19
CA TYR A 251 -3.10 -11.25 9.73
C TYR A 251 -3.16 -12.68 10.27
N VAL A 252 -3.01 -13.65 9.38
CA VAL A 252 -2.93 -15.07 9.72
C VAL A 252 -1.64 -15.63 9.14
N LYS A 253 -0.80 -16.20 10.00
CA LYS A 253 0.38 -16.97 9.58
C LYS A 253 0.12 -18.46 9.79
N PRO A 254 0.01 -19.26 8.72
CA PRO A 254 -0.04 -20.71 8.81
C PRO A 254 1.22 -21.28 9.48
N THR A 255 1.07 -22.35 10.26
CA THR A 255 2.20 -23.10 10.84
C THR A 255 2.64 -24.29 9.98
N SER A 256 1.84 -24.66 9.00
CA SER A 256 2.12 -25.73 8.03
C SER A 256 1.35 -25.47 6.73
N ASN A 257 1.68 -26.23 5.68
CA ASN A 257 0.94 -26.24 4.41
C ASN A 257 -0.35 -27.08 4.45
N GLY A 258 -0.74 -27.57 5.64
CA GLY A 258 -2.02 -28.26 5.82
C GLY A 258 -3.20 -27.30 5.64
N GLN A 259 -4.35 -27.83 5.23
CA GLN A 259 -5.56 -27.02 5.09
C GLN A 259 -5.99 -26.46 6.45
N ILE A 260 -6.07 -25.13 6.54
CA ILE A 260 -6.56 -24.40 7.71
C ILE A 260 -8.00 -23.99 7.43
N ASN A 261 -8.91 -24.30 8.36
CA ASN A 261 -10.26 -23.75 8.34
C ASN A 261 -10.23 -22.35 8.96
N LEU A 262 -10.50 -21.34 8.15
CA LEU A 262 -10.56 -19.95 8.58
C LEU A 262 -12.02 -19.57 8.85
N ASP A 263 -12.31 -19.22 10.10
CA ASP A 263 -13.60 -18.66 10.50
C ASP A 263 -13.62 -17.16 10.17
N MET A 264 -14.51 -16.77 9.27
CA MET A 264 -14.67 -15.38 8.81
C MET A 264 -15.65 -14.57 9.66
N THR A 265 -16.18 -15.15 10.74
CA THR A 265 -17.10 -14.47 11.65
C THR A 265 -16.45 -13.19 12.20
N ASN A 266 -17.08 -12.04 11.93
CA ASN A 266 -16.60 -10.70 12.29
C ASN A 266 -15.27 -10.26 11.66
N MET A 267 -14.80 -10.91 10.58
CA MET A 267 -13.59 -10.49 9.86
C MET A 267 -13.93 -9.57 8.67
N ASN A 268 -14.28 -8.31 8.93
CA ASN A 268 -14.38 -7.30 7.87
C ASN A 268 -13.00 -6.72 7.52
N GLY A 269 -12.88 -6.06 6.37
CA GLY A 269 -11.66 -5.38 5.95
C GLY A 269 -10.60 -6.28 5.34
N LEU A 270 -9.33 -6.13 5.70
CA LEU A 270 -8.26 -6.92 5.11
C LEU A 270 -8.07 -8.22 5.89
N VAL A 271 -8.15 -9.35 5.20
CA VAL A 271 -7.68 -10.65 5.68
C VAL A 271 -6.49 -11.06 4.83
N PHE A 272 -5.30 -11.09 5.44
CA PHE A 272 -4.07 -11.52 4.78
C PHE A 272 -3.59 -12.83 5.40
N VAL A 273 -3.61 -13.91 4.63
CA VAL A 273 -3.04 -15.21 5.01
C VAL A 273 -1.69 -15.36 4.33
N ASP A 274 -0.64 -15.39 5.15
CA ASP A 274 0.75 -15.38 4.71
C ASP A 274 1.27 -16.76 4.28
N LEU A 275 2.48 -16.79 3.73
CA LEU A 275 3.23 -18.03 3.53
C LEU A 275 3.56 -18.70 4.89
N VAL A 276 3.77 -20.01 4.86
CA VAL A 276 4.11 -20.81 6.05
C VAL A 276 5.43 -20.34 6.68
N ASP A 277 6.42 -20.03 5.85
CA ASP A 277 7.70 -19.49 6.29
C ASP A 277 7.56 -18.03 6.82
N GLY A 278 6.53 -17.32 6.36
CA GLY A 278 6.27 -15.91 6.64
C GLY A 278 7.30 -14.98 6.01
N VAL A 279 8.07 -15.45 5.03
CA VAL A 279 8.99 -14.60 4.27
C VAL A 279 8.16 -13.88 3.21
N SER A 280 8.44 -12.60 2.97
CA SER A 280 7.78 -11.90 1.85
C SER A 280 8.15 -12.58 0.53
N LEU A 281 7.21 -12.65 -0.42
CA LEU A 281 7.53 -13.18 -1.74
C LEU A 281 8.80 -12.49 -2.27
N PRO A 282 9.81 -13.25 -2.69
CA PRO A 282 11.03 -12.66 -3.22
C PRO A 282 10.69 -11.72 -4.37
N VAL A 283 11.36 -10.57 -4.47
CA VAL A 283 11.23 -9.69 -5.64
C VAL A 283 11.48 -10.56 -6.90
N PRO A 284 10.59 -10.55 -7.91
CA PRO A 284 10.55 -11.62 -8.91
C PRO A 284 11.87 -11.83 -9.68
N PRO A 285 12.09 -13.06 -10.22
CA PRO A 285 11.15 -14.19 -10.23
C PRO A 285 11.78 -15.45 -9.62
N ALA A 286 11.58 -15.67 -8.32
CA ALA A 286 11.62 -17.02 -7.78
C ALA A 286 10.18 -17.42 -7.44
N THR A 287 9.69 -18.48 -8.07
CA THR A 287 8.44 -19.13 -7.67
C THR A 287 8.59 -19.60 -6.21
N PRO A 288 7.62 -19.30 -5.31
CA PRO A 288 7.65 -19.80 -3.94
C PRO A 288 7.68 -21.33 -3.95
N GLN A 289 8.27 -21.98 -2.93
CA GLN A 289 8.21 -23.44 -2.88
C GLN A 289 6.77 -23.89 -2.59
N PRO A 290 6.30 -25.02 -3.17
CA PRO A 290 4.97 -25.55 -2.87
C PRO A 290 4.71 -25.80 -1.39
N SER A 291 5.76 -26.10 -0.60
CA SER A 291 5.68 -26.29 0.85
C SER A 291 5.36 -25.02 1.63
N ASP A 292 5.58 -23.86 1.04
CA ASP A 292 5.47 -22.57 1.72
C ASP A 292 4.10 -21.93 1.48
N LEU A 293 3.34 -22.42 0.51
CA LEU A 293 2.00 -21.93 0.21
C LEU A 293 1.00 -22.31 1.31
N ALA A 294 0.15 -21.35 1.66
CA ALA A 294 -0.98 -21.59 2.53
C ALA A 294 -2.05 -22.43 1.83
N SER A 295 -2.74 -23.30 2.57
CA SER A 295 -3.98 -23.94 2.13
C SER A 295 -5.09 -23.51 3.05
N VAL A 296 -6.10 -22.80 2.53
CA VAL A 296 -7.17 -22.20 3.34
C VAL A 296 -8.52 -22.72 2.88
N LYS A 297 -9.37 -23.09 3.84
CA LYS A 297 -10.79 -23.36 3.62
C LYS A 297 -11.62 -22.37 4.43
N ILE A 298 -12.58 -21.73 3.77
CA ILE A 298 -13.61 -20.90 4.41
C ILE A 298 -14.96 -21.56 4.16
N THR A 299 -15.74 -21.73 5.22
CA THR A 299 -17.08 -22.33 5.13
C THR A 299 -18.12 -21.33 5.60
N GLY A 300 -18.92 -20.81 4.67
CA GLY A 300 -19.88 -19.75 4.93
C GLY A 300 -19.21 -18.39 5.19
N MET A 301 -19.84 -17.33 4.71
CA MET A 301 -19.27 -15.98 4.76
C MET A 301 -20.40 -14.96 4.68
N ASN A 302 -20.32 -13.90 5.50
CA ASN A 302 -21.22 -12.74 5.48
C ASN A 302 -20.47 -11.49 5.97
N ASN A 303 -19.54 -11.01 5.17
CA ASN A 303 -18.66 -9.90 5.49
C ASN A 303 -18.21 -9.19 4.21
N GLN A 304 -17.44 -8.13 4.37
CA GLN A 304 -16.93 -7.33 3.25
C GLN A 304 -15.48 -6.93 3.48
N GLY A 305 -14.69 -6.83 2.41
CA GLY A 305 -13.27 -6.59 2.56
C GLY A 305 -12.40 -7.03 1.39
N TRP A 306 -11.10 -7.20 1.65
CA TRP A 306 -10.16 -7.88 0.76
C TRP A 306 -9.64 -9.14 1.46
N ILE A 307 -9.74 -10.27 0.77
CA ILE A 307 -9.15 -11.54 1.22
C ILE A 307 -7.95 -11.81 0.31
N VAL A 308 -6.77 -11.91 0.90
CA VAL A 308 -5.51 -12.13 0.19
C VAL A 308 -4.84 -13.37 0.76
N ILE A 309 -4.79 -14.43 -0.03
CA ILE A 309 -4.25 -15.73 0.36
C ILE A 309 -2.96 -15.99 -0.41
N MET A 310 -1.86 -16.12 0.33
CA MET A 310 -0.56 -16.52 -0.22
C MET A 310 -0.50 -18.03 -0.45
N GLY A 311 -1.39 -18.53 -1.30
CA GLY A 311 -1.53 -19.95 -1.61
C GLY A 311 -2.87 -20.29 -2.24
N SER A 312 -3.47 -21.41 -1.82
CA SER A 312 -4.71 -21.98 -2.33
C SER A 312 -5.90 -21.65 -1.43
N LEU A 313 -7.06 -21.37 -2.03
CA LEU A 313 -8.29 -21.03 -1.32
C LEU A 313 -9.45 -21.94 -1.73
N THR A 314 -10.10 -22.56 -0.75
CA THR A 314 -11.40 -23.24 -0.91
C THR A 314 -12.49 -22.43 -0.22
N LEU A 315 -13.51 -22.01 -0.98
CA LEU A 315 -14.73 -21.39 -0.49
C LEU A 315 -15.86 -22.42 -0.57
N ASP A 316 -16.53 -22.67 0.54
CA ASP A 316 -17.59 -23.68 0.66
C ASP A 316 -18.80 -23.11 1.40
N GLY A 317 -20.00 -23.64 1.16
CA GLY A 317 -21.21 -23.22 1.87
C GLY A 317 -21.91 -21.97 1.31
N ASN A 318 -22.75 -21.34 2.13
CA ASN A 318 -23.49 -20.12 1.78
C ASN A 318 -22.63 -18.87 1.99
N LEU A 319 -22.24 -18.25 0.89
CA LEU A 319 -21.24 -17.18 0.84
C LEU A 319 -21.89 -15.90 0.32
N ASP A 320 -22.07 -14.92 1.19
CA ASP A 320 -22.49 -13.56 0.85
C ASP A 320 -21.32 -12.62 1.16
N TYR A 321 -20.59 -12.17 0.14
CA TYR A 321 -19.35 -11.41 0.34
C TYR A 321 -19.25 -10.24 -0.62
N SER A 322 -18.89 -9.07 -0.09
CA SER A 322 -18.62 -7.89 -0.89
C SER A 322 -17.14 -7.51 -0.86
N GLY A 323 -16.44 -7.68 -1.98
CA GLY A 323 -15.03 -7.34 -2.01
C GLY A 323 -14.16 -8.05 -3.03
N LEU A 324 -12.85 -7.99 -2.80
CA LEU A 324 -11.84 -8.68 -3.59
C LEU A 324 -11.46 -9.99 -2.91
N VAL A 325 -11.37 -11.07 -3.70
CA VAL A 325 -10.77 -12.33 -3.29
C VAL A 325 -9.56 -12.60 -4.18
N TYR A 326 -8.39 -12.68 -3.57
CA TYR A 326 -7.11 -12.86 -4.25
C TYR A 326 -6.41 -14.10 -3.70
N ALA A 327 -6.05 -15.03 -4.57
CA ALA A 327 -5.24 -16.20 -4.23
C ALA A 327 -4.03 -16.31 -5.15
N LEU A 328 -2.88 -16.59 -4.56
CA LEU A 328 -1.63 -16.72 -5.30
C LEU A 328 -1.60 -18.00 -6.17
N ASN A 329 -2.29 -19.06 -5.75
CA ASN A 329 -2.36 -20.32 -6.49
C ASN A 329 -3.75 -20.52 -7.10
N ASP A 330 -4.58 -21.38 -6.52
CA ASP A 330 -5.88 -21.78 -7.04
C ASP A 330 -7.03 -21.35 -6.12
N ILE A 331 -8.21 -21.15 -6.73
CA ILE A 331 -9.47 -20.96 -6.02
C ILE A 331 -10.42 -22.11 -6.35
N SER A 332 -11.00 -22.72 -5.33
CA SER A 332 -12.11 -23.67 -5.44
C SER A 332 -13.33 -23.06 -4.79
N TYR A 333 -14.31 -22.60 -5.57
CA TYR A 333 -15.55 -22.03 -5.05
C TYR A 333 -16.69 -23.04 -5.22
N ARG A 334 -17.24 -23.51 -4.09
CA ARG A 334 -18.40 -24.39 -3.98
C ARG A 334 -19.52 -23.69 -3.22
N GLY A 335 -20.40 -23.01 -3.96
CA GLY A 335 -21.54 -22.30 -3.38
C GLY A 335 -22.68 -23.24 -2.99
N THR A 336 -23.25 -23.06 -1.80
CA THR A 336 -24.53 -23.63 -1.40
C THR A 336 -25.52 -22.52 -1.04
N GLY A 337 -26.84 -22.71 -1.23
CA GLY A 337 -27.83 -21.68 -0.95
C GLY A 337 -27.88 -20.53 -1.97
N ALA A 338 -28.26 -19.33 -1.50
CA ALA A 338 -28.60 -18.17 -2.32
C ALA A 338 -27.57 -17.02 -2.26
N GLY A 339 -26.50 -17.16 -1.46
CA GLY A 339 -25.42 -16.19 -1.36
C GLY A 339 -24.68 -15.98 -2.68
N MET A 340 -23.99 -14.84 -2.79
CA MET A 340 -23.14 -14.51 -3.93
C MET A 340 -21.93 -13.66 -3.52
N ILE A 341 -20.93 -13.64 -4.38
CA ILE A 341 -19.78 -12.74 -4.26
C ILE A 341 -20.03 -11.49 -5.12
N HIS A 342 -20.11 -10.33 -4.48
CA HIS A 342 -20.15 -9.00 -5.09
C HIS A 342 -18.72 -8.43 -5.18
N GLY A 343 -18.08 -8.56 -6.32
CA GLY A 343 -16.72 -8.07 -6.56
C GLY A 343 -15.97 -8.92 -7.57
N ALA A 344 -14.71 -9.24 -7.28
CA ALA A 344 -13.87 -10.03 -8.19
C ALA A 344 -13.05 -11.09 -7.47
N LEU A 345 -12.87 -12.22 -8.16
CA LEU A 345 -11.95 -13.29 -7.81
C LEU A 345 -10.74 -13.24 -8.74
N ILE A 346 -9.55 -13.28 -8.15
CA ILE A 346 -8.27 -13.28 -8.87
C ILE A 346 -7.44 -14.44 -8.38
N SER A 347 -7.07 -15.31 -9.31
CA SER A 347 -6.22 -16.49 -9.09
C SER A 347 -4.98 -16.35 -9.97
N THR A 348 -3.79 -16.25 -9.39
CA THR A 348 -2.56 -16.09 -10.19
C THR A 348 -1.93 -17.40 -10.63
N ASN A 349 -2.44 -18.54 -10.16
CA ASN A 349 -2.01 -19.91 -10.52
C ASN A 349 -0.49 -20.04 -10.70
N ILE A 350 0.26 -19.62 -9.67
CA ILE A 350 1.71 -19.40 -9.80
C ILE A 350 2.52 -20.71 -9.88
N LEU A 351 1.99 -21.83 -9.34
CA LEU A 351 2.69 -23.12 -9.32
C LEU A 351 2.17 -24.13 -10.34
N ASP A 352 0.91 -24.03 -10.74
CA ASP A 352 0.26 -25.02 -11.57
C ASP A 352 -0.55 -24.37 -12.69
N THR A 353 -0.93 -25.16 -13.69
CA THR A 353 -1.92 -24.82 -14.71
C THR A 353 -3.26 -25.51 -14.45
N VAL A 354 -3.38 -26.29 -13.36
CA VAL A 354 -4.62 -26.93 -12.93
C VAL A 354 -5.75 -25.91 -12.85
N ALA A 355 -6.92 -26.31 -13.31
CA ALA A 355 -8.04 -25.41 -13.46
C ALA A 355 -8.53 -24.88 -12.10
N THR A 356 -8.70 -23.57 -11.97
CA THR A 356 -9.53 -22.97 -10.92
C THR A 356 -10.96 -23.47 -11.11
N VAL A 357 -11.53 -24.05 -10.06
CA VAL A 357 -12.83 -24.74 -10.13
C VAL A 357 -13.89 -23.87 -9.45
N VAL A 358 -14.91 -23.48 -10.22
CA VAL A 358 -16.12 -22.83 -9.70
C VAL A 358 -17.28 -23.80 -9.91
N ASP A 359 -17.76 -24.38 -8.83
CA ASP A 359 -18.72 -25.48 -8.86
C ASP A 359 -19.88 -25.19 -7.88
N THR A 360 -20.97 -25.90 -8.08
CA THR A 360 -22.14 -25.85 -7.20
C THR A 360 -22.40 -27.25 -6.68
N ASP A 361 -22.62 -27.41 -5.37
CA ASP A 361 -23.21 -28.66 -4.88
C ASP A 361 -24.71 -28.69 -5.23
N THR A 362 -25.31 -29.87 -5.17
CA THR A 362 -26.68 -30.28 -5.52
C THR A 362 -27.84 -29.39 -5.01
N LEU A 363 -27.58 -28.35 -4.20
CA LEU A 363 -28.58 -27.47 -3.57
C LEU A 363 -28.25 -25.95 -3.59
N GLY A 364 -27.26 -25.46 -4.36
CA GLY A 364 -26.99 -23.99 -4.38
C GLY A 364 -26.32 -23.43 -5.61
N ASN A 365 -26.11 -22.10 -5.60
CA ASN A 365 -25.49 -21.37 -6.71
C ASN A 365 -24.15 -20.78 -6.31
N ALA A 366 -23.13 -20.93 -7.16
CA ALA A 366 -21.83 -20.28 -7.03
C ALA A 366 -21.86 -19.05 -7.93
N ASN A 367 -22.35 -17.94 -7.36
CA ASN A 367 -22.59 -16.70 -8.08
C ASN A 367 -21.49 -15.68 -7.81
N VAL A 368 -21.00 -15.04 -8.87
CA VAL A 368 -20.09 -13.89 -8.80
C VAL A 368 -20.62 -12.78 -9.70
N THR A 369 -20.80 -11.58 -9.16
CA THR A 369 -21.14 -10.38 -9.93
C THR A 369 -20.12 -9.29 -9.68
N TYR A 370 -19.69 -8.63 -10.75
CA TYR A 370 -18.69 -7.58 -10.66
C TYR A 370 -19.20 -6.37 -9.88
N ASP A 371 -18.41 -5.84 -8.95
CA ASP A 371 -18.73 -4.62 -8.20
C ASP A 371 -17.50 -3.72 -8.08
N CYS A 372 -17.52 -2.55 -8.76
CA CYS A 372 -16.36 -1.66 -8.80
C CYS A 372 -16.01 -1.07 -7.43
N ALA A 373 -17.01 -0.69 -6.63
CA ALA A 373 -16.77 -0.06 -5.33
C ALA A 373 -16.23 -1.08 -4.33
N ALA A 374 -16.82 -2.28 -4.30
CA ALA A 374 -16.38 -3.37 -3.44
C ALA A 374 -14.94 -3.80 -3.74
N ILE A 375 -14.58 -3.90 -5.03
CA ILE A 375 -13.20 -4.19 -5.44
C ILE A 375 -12.25 -3.05 -5.03
N ALA A 376 -12.62 -1.80 -5.29
CA ALA A 376 -11.75 -0.66 -5.05
C ALA A 376 -11.42 -0.43 -3.56
N ASN A 377 -12.39 -0.57 -2.66
CA ASN A 377 -12.22 -0.18 -1.25
C ASN A 377 -12.63 -1.22 -0.21
N GLY A 378 -12.97 -2.45 -0.63
CA GLY A 378 -13.34 -3.55 0.28
C GLY A 378 -14.51 -3.19 1.20
N GLY A 379 -15.55 -2.53 0.66
CA GLY A 379 -16.70 -2.08 1.44
C GLY A 379 -16.41 -0.87 2.35
N GLY A 380 -15.39 -0.07 2.02
CA GLY A 380 -14.97 1.11 2.77
C GLY A 380 -13.94 0.84 3.88
N PHE A 381 -13.50 -0.40 4.05
CA PHE A 381 -12.52 -0.77 5.07
C PHE A 381 -11.07 -0.63 4.62
N ILE A 382 -10.80 -0.59 3.30
CA ILE A 382 -9.45 -0.49 2.76
C ILE A 382 -9.10 1.00 2.52
N PRO A 383 -8.06 1.54 3.18
CA PRO A 383 -7.67 2.94 3.01
C PRO A 383 -7.33 3.28 1.55
N GLN A 384 -7.96 4.33 1.02
CA GLN A 384 -7.83 4.77 -0.38
C GLN A 384 -6.78 5.87 -0.60
N GLY A 385 -6.08 6.26 0.47
CA GLY A 385 -5.14 7.38 0.50
C GLY A 385 -3.69 6.95 0.33
N TYR A 386 -2.82 7.95 0.22
CA TYR A 386 -1.39 7.75 0.38
C TYR A 386 -1.07 7.39 1.83
N SER A 387 0.01 6.63 2.00
CA SER A 387 0.55 6.23 3.30
C SER A 387 2.06 6.19 3.23
N VAL A 388 2.73 6.29 4.38
CA VAL A 388 4.19 6.20 4.44
C VAL A 388 4.61 4.78 4.08
N ALA A 389 5.42 4.64 3.04
CA ALA A 389 5.99 3.36 2.66
C ALA A 389 6.88 2.86 3.82
N PRO A 390 6.66 1.64 4.33
CA PRO A 390 7.41 1.13 5.46
C PRO A 390 8.92 1.08 5.20
N GLY A 391 9.70 1.48 6.20
CA GLY A 391 11.17 1.56 6.10
C GLY A 391 11.71 2.66 5.17
N SER A 392 10.84 3.53 4.63
CA SER A 392 11.27 4.63 3.76
C SER A 392 11.67 5.90 4.52
N TRP A 393 11.28 6.03 5.79
CA TRP A 393 11.62 7.18 6.62
C TRP A 393 13.13 7.26 6.81
N ARG A 394 13.74 8.35 6.37
CA ARG A 394 15.16 8.64 6.58
C ARG A 394 15.36 10.12 6.86
N GLU A 395 16.09 10.40 7.92
CA GLU A 395 16.72 11.71 8.15
C GLU A 395 18.02 11.76 7.37
N ALA A 396 18.20 12.84 6.61
CA ALA A 396 19.44 13.06 5.92
C ALA A 396 20.52 13.54 6.89
N SER A 397 21.67 12.85 6.90
CA SER A 397 22.87 13.37 7.56
C SER A 397 23.36 14.57 6.75
N ASN A 398 23.31 15.77 7.35
CA ASN A 398 23.93 16.97 6.80
C ASN A 398 25.44 16.80 6.63
#